data_AF-T1AUR1-F1
#
_entry.id   AF-T1AUR1-F1
#
_cell.length_a   1.000
_cell.length_b   1.000
_cell.length_c   1.000
_cell.angle_alpha   90.00
_cell.angle_beta   90.00
_cell.angle_gamma   90.00
#
_symmetry.space_group_name_H-M   'P 1'
#
loop_
_entity.id
_entity.type
_entity.pdbx_description
1 polymer ?
#
loop_
_entity_poly.entity_id
_entity_poly.type
_entity_poly.pdbx_seq_one_letter_code
_entity_poly.pdbx_strand_id
1 'polypeptide(L)'
;VDVVVSTGAIMYQDLYQTVGGRHWKGTPRADDVELRSLYLDRIYDTYVDEVKFEETDRAIAAATEEFPPSPRLLPRILPVPRPEVPE
;
A
#
# COMPACT_ATOMS: atom_id res chain seq x y z
N VAL A 1 10.74 -22.97 11.41
CA VAL A 1 9.37 -22.50 11.08
C VAL A 1 9.07 -23.04 9.71
N ASP A 2 8.02 -23.83 9.57
CA ASP A 2 7.70 -24.55 8.33
C ASP A 2 6.51 -23.93 7.59
N VAL A 3 5.63 -23.22 8.32
CA VAL A 3 4.46 -22.52 7.76
C VAL A 3 4.29 -21.19 8.50
N VAL A 4 3.97 -20.13 7.74
CA VAL A 4 3.54 -18.83 8.25
C VAL A 4 2.13 -18.53 7.71
N VAL A 5 1.21 -18.15 8.60
CA VAL A 5 -0.16 -17.77 8.23
C VAL A 5 -0.40 -16.35 8.73
N SER A 6 -0.91 -15.49 7.84
CA SER A 6 -1.22 -14.10 8.17
C SER A 6 -2.36 -13.57 7.31
N THR A 7 -2.95 -12.44 7.72
CA THR A 7 -3.74 -11.61 6.81
C THR A 7 -2.82 -10.94 5.78
N GLY A 8 -3.39 -10.55 4.63
CA GLY A 8 -2.64 -9.84 3.58
C GLY A 8 -2.05 -8.51 4.03
N ALA A 9 -2.67 -7.85 5.02
CA ALA A 9 -2.19 -6.58 5.55
C ALA A 9 -0.79 -6.67 6.16
N ILE A 10 -0.46 -7.75 6.89
CA ILE A 10 0.89 -7.88 7.47
C ILE A 10 1.95 -8.06 6.38
N MET A 11 1.66 -8.87 5.35
CA MET A 11 2.57 -9.07 4.22
C MET A 11 2.78 -7.77 3.44
N TYR A 12 1.72 -6.98 3.27
CA TYR A 12 1.79 -5.66 2.66
C TYR A 12 2.68 -4.69 3.45
N GLN A 13 2.49 -4.63 4.78
CA GLN A 13 3.27 -3.74 5.65
C GLN A 13 4.76 -4.13 5.70
N ASP A 14 5.08 -5.42 5.63
CA ASP A 14 6.46 -5.91 5.51
C ASP A 14 7.10 -5.49 4.19
N LEU A 15 6.38 -5.64 3.08
CA LEU A 15 6.84 -5.16 1.77
C LEU A 15 7.02 -3.64 1.76
N TYR A 16 6.07 -2.88 2.31
CA TYR A 16 6.14 -1.43 2.44
C TYR A 16 7.44 -0.98 3.12
N GLN A 17 7.79 -1.59 4.26
CA GLN A 17 9.04 -1.27 4.94
C GLN A 17 10.27 -1.68 4.13
N THR A 18 10.21 -2.82 3.43
CA THR A 18 11.28 -3.33 2.58
C THR A 18 11.62 -2.36 1.43
N VAL A 19 10.61 -1.72 0.83
CA VAL A 19 10.80 -0.73 -0.25
C VAL A 19 11.14 0.68 0.27
N GLY A 20 11.39 0.83 1.58
CA GLY A 20 11.85 2.08 2.20
C GLY A 20 10.76 2.89 2.89
N GLY A 21 9.56 2.34 3.03
CA GLY A 21 8.52 2.83 3.94
C GLY A 21 8.97 2.81 5.40
N ARG A 22 8.35 3.64 6.24
CA ARG A 22 8.63 3.68 7.67
C ARG A 22 7.35 3.80 8.46
N HIS A 23 7.40 3.30 9.68
CA HIS A 23 6.35 3.48 10.67
C HIS A 23 6.84 4.49 11.71
N TRP A 24 5.99 5.47 12.01
CA TRP A 24 6.28 6.47 13.03
C TRP A 24 5.33 6.30 14.20
N LYS A 25 5.85 6.47 15.41
CA LYS A 25 5.02 6.46 16.60
C LYS A 25 4.15 7.72 16.64
N GLY A 26 2.86 7.52 16.79
CA GLY A 26 1.82 8.52 16.85
C GLY A 26 0.89 8.33 18.05
N THR A 27 -0.36 8.77 17.91
CA THR A 27 -1.41 8.62 18.92
C THR A 27 -2.73 8.28 18.24
N PRO A 28 -3.55 7.38 18.83
CA PRO A 28 -4.87 7.07 18.29
C PRO A 28 -5.87 8.23 18.46
N ARG A 29 -5.48 9.30 19.15
CA ARG A 29 -6.28 10.50 19.41
C ARG A 29 -5.97 11.68 18.48
N ALA A 30 -5.13 11.48 17.46
CA ALA A 30 -4.85 12.54 16.49
C ALA A 30 -6.08 12.90 15.66
N ASP A 31 -6.12 14.15 15.18
CA ASP A 31 -7.20 14.64 14.33
C ASP A 31 -7.03 14.09 12.91
N ASP A 32 -8.03 13.33 12.45
CA ASP A 32 -8.03 12.72 11.12
C ASP A 32 -8.04 13.76 9.99
N VAL A 33 -8.60 14.96 10.22
CA VAL A 33 -8.60 16.03 9.23
C VAL A 33 -7.19 16.60 9.05
N GLU A 34 -6.46 16.79 10.15
CA GLU A 34 -5.06 17.22 10.11
C GLU A 34 -4.18 16.17 9.45
N LEU A 35 -4.28 14.90 9.89
CA LEU A 35 -3.53 13.78 9.31
C LEU A 35 -3.74 13.66 7.80
N ARG A 36 -5.00 13.77 7.34
CA ARG A 36 -5.32 13.75 5.92
C ARG A 36 -4.68 14.89 5.14
N SER A 37 -4.62 16.10 5.72
CA SER A 37 -3.98 17.25 5.06
C SER A 37 -2.47 17.09 4.92
N LEU A 38 -1.87 16.25 5.77
CA LEU A 38 -0.44 15.91 5.77
C LEU A 38 -0.11 14.62 5.01
N TYR A 39 -1.10 13.96 4.39
CA TYR A 39 -0.93 12.65 3.75
C TYR A 39 -0.37 11.58 4.70
N LEU A 40 -0.84 11.61 5.95
CA LEU A 40 -0.53 10.60 6.94
C LEU A 40 -1.73 9.70 7.18
N ASP A 41 -1.49 8.41 6.98
CA ASP A 41 -2.39 7.36 7.38
C ASP A 41 -2.08 6.95 8.83
N ARG A 42 -3.11 6.56 9.59
CA ARG A 42 -2.91 6.01 10.95
C ARG A 42 -3.44 4.61 11.10
N ILE A 43 -2.63 3.75 11.71
CA ILE A 43 -2.97 2.42 12.18
C ILE A 43 -2.80 2.47 13.70
N TYR A 44 -3.89 2.77 14.41
CA TYR A 44 -3.89 3.06 15.86
C TYR A 44 -2.93 4.20 16.23
N ASP A 45 -1.85 3.88 16.94
CA ASP A 45 -0.79 4.77 17.39
C ASP A 45 0.43 4.75 16.46
N THR A 46 0.26 4.27 15.23
CA THR A 46 1.29 4.26 14.21
C THR A 46 0.87 5.12 13.04
N TYR A 47 1.74 6.03 12.62
CA TYR A 47 1.56 6.81 11.40
C TYR A 47 2.41 6.25 10.28
N VAL A 48 1.92 6.38 9.06
CA VAL A 48 2.54 5.92 7.82
C VAL A 48 2.33 6.95 6.72
N ASP A 49 3.24 6.98 5.77
CA ASP A 49 3.26 7.94 4.66
C ASP A 49 2.42 7.39 3.51
N GLU A 50 1.30 8.05 3.21
CA GLU A 50 0.36 7.65 2.16
C GLU A 50 1.00 7.66 0.77
N VAL A 51 1.89 8.61 0.49
CA VAL A 51 2.58 8.69 -0.80
C VAL A 51 3.44 7.45 -1.01
N LYS A 52 4.09 6.96 0.06
CA LYS A 52 4.85 5.71 -0.01
C LYS A 52 3.98 4.46 -0.09
N PHE A 53 2.77 4.48 0.46
CA PHE A 53 1.80 3.39 0.22
C PHE A 53 1.42 3.33 -1.26
N GLU A 54 1.16 4.47 -1.89
CA GLU A 54 0.92 4.52 -3.33
C GLU A 54 2.11 3.98 -4.14
N GLU A 55 3.34 4.35 -3.79
CA GLU A 55 4.55 3.81 -4.43
C GLU A 55 4.65 2.28 -4.26
N THR A 56 4.30 1.76 -3.08
CA THR A 56 4.28 0.32 -2.81
C THR A 56 3.23 -0.40 -3.64
N ASP A 57 2.03 0.18 -3.77
CA ASP A 57 0.96 -0.33 -4.63
C ASP A 57 1.40 -0.37 -6.10
N ARG A 58 2.07 0.68 -6.59
CA ARG A 58 2.63 0.72 -7.95
C ARG A 58 3.70 -0.34 -8.16
N ALA A 59 4.56 -0.57 -7.17
CA ALA A 59 5.57 -1.63 -7.22
C ALA A 59 4.93 -3.03 -7.28
N ILE A 60 3.89 -3.28 -6.49
CA ILE A 60 3.11 -4.53 -6.56
C ILE A 60 2.45 -4.66 -7.93
N ALA A 61 1.77 -3.61 -8.40
CA ALA A 61 1.10 -3.62 -9.70
C ALA A 61 2.07 -4.00 -10.82
N ALA A 62 3.22 -3.32 -10.89
CA ALA A 62 4.28 -3.60 -11.85
C ALA A 62 4.80 -5.05 -11.74
N ALA A 63 5.03 -5.55 -10.52
CA ALA A 63 5.46 -6.93 -10.31
C ALA A 63 4.42 -7.98 -10.75
N THR A 64 3.15 -7.61 -10.78
CA THR A 64 2.04 -8.51 -11.15
C THR A 64 1.61 -8.40 -12.62
N GLU A 65 2.15 -7.48 -13.41
CA GLU A 65 1.75 -7.27 -14.82
C GLU A 65 1.91 -8.53 -15.68
N GLU A 66 2.93 -9.35 -15.40
CA GLU A 66 3.25 -10.56 -16.16
C GLU A 66 2.45 -11.79 -15.69
N PHE A 67 1.65 -11.67 -14.63
CA PHE A 67 0.96 -12.83 -14.06
C PHE A 67 -0.22 -13.24 -14.96
N PRO A 68 -0.40 -14.55 -15.20
CA PRO A 68 -1.50 -15.02 -16.01
C PRO A 68 -2.84 -14.59 -15.37
N PRO A 69 -3.82 -14.12 -16.15
CA PRO A 69 -5.11 -13.73 -15.62
C PRO A 69 -5.74 -14.91 -14.90
N SER A 70 -6.11 -14.71 -13.63
CA SER A 70 -6.77 -15.75 -12.86
C SER A 70 -8.11 -16.08 -13.52
N PRO A 71 -8.41 -17.37 -13.80
CA PRO A 71 -9.68 -17.79 -14.40
C PRO A 71 -10.92 -17.38 -13.58
N ARG A 72 -10.74 -17.06 -12.28
CA ARG A 72 -11.81 -16.63 -11.37
C ARG A 72 -12.07 -15.12 -11.36
N LEU A 73 -11.24 -14.32 -12.05
CA LEU A 73 -11.23 -12.85 -11.93
C LEU A 73 -11.48 -12.08 -13.26
N LEU A 74 -12.01 -12.71 -14.30
CA LEU A 74 -12.41 -12.00 -15.54
C LEU A 74 -13.66 -11.10 -15.32
N PRO A 75 -13.79 -9.94 -16.00
CA PRO A 75 -12.95 -8.74 -15.94
C PRO A 75 -13.72 -7.60 -15.24
N ARG A 76 -13.20 -7.07 -14.12
CA ARG A 76 -13.76 -5.82 -13.53
C ARG A 76 -12.73 -4.79 -13.09
N ILE A 77 -11.44 -5.07 -13.27
CA ILE A 77 -10.38 -4.08 -13.15
C ILE A 77 -9.94 -3.78 -14.57
N LEU A 78 -10.48 -2.69 -15.12
CA LEU A 78 -9.92 -2.10 -16.34
C LEU A 78 -8.46 -1.75 -16.06
N PRO A 79 -7.55 -1.87 -17.05
CA PRO A 79 -6.20 -1.33 -16.89
C PRO A 79 -6.32 0.13 -16.46
N VAL A 80 -5.77 0.48 -15.29
CA VAL A 80 -5.71 1.87 -14.85
C VAL A 80 -4.78 2.58 -15.83
N PRO A 81 -5.24 3.58 -16.59
CA PRO A 81 -4.38 4.30 -17.51
C PRO A 81 -3.22 4.91 -16.73
N ARG A 82 -2.00 4.77 -17.25
CA ARG A 82 -0.82 5.40 -16.66
C ARG A 82 -1.08 6.91 -16.57
N PRO A 83 -0.87 7.56 -15.41
CA PRO A 83 -0.95 9.02 -15.36
C PRO A 83 0.11 9.59 -16.32
N GLU A 84 -0.32 10.47 -17.22
CA GLU A 84 0.58 11.25 -18.05
C GLU A 84 1.37 12.17 -17.11
N VAL A 85 2.66 11.89 -16.92
CA VAL A 85 3.56 12.79 -16.20
C VAL A 85 3.92 13.91 -17.19
N PRO A 86 3.56 15.17 -16.92
CA PRO A 86 4.01 16.30 -17.75
C PRO A 86 5.54 16.40 -17.66
N GLU A 87 6.20 16.69 -18.78
CA GLU A 87 7.66 16.95 -18.85
C GLU A 87 8.11 18.05 -17.88
#